data_AF-A0A7K6AWS9-F1
#
_entry.id   AF-A0A7K6AWS9-F1
#
_cell.length_a   1.000
_cell.length_b   1.000
_cell.length_c   1.000
_cell.angle_alpha   90.00
_cell.angle_beta   90.00
_cell.angle_gamma   90.00
#
_symmetry.space_group_name_H-M   'P 1'
#
loop_
_entity.id
_entity.type
_entity.pdbx_description
1 polymer ?
#
loop_
_entity_poly.entity_id
_entity_poly.type
_entity_poly.pdbx_seq_one_letter_code
_entity_poly.pdbx_strand_id
1 'polypeptide(L)' 'LASMDLEGFDPKEITVTVKDGRVKVLAEHEEEHTTASGKEYNYQKMMKEISLPPGVREDEVTYSL' A
#
# COMPACT_ATOMS: atom_id res chain seq x y z
N LEU A 1 15.80 -1.07 -8.27
CA LEU A 1 14.39 -1.52 -8.24
C LEU A 1 14.02 -1.75 -6.78
N ALA A 2 12.89 -1.20 -6.34
CA ALA A 2 12.34 -1.46 -5.00
C ALA A 2 11.16 -2.41 -5.14
N SER A 3 11.04 -3.36 -4.22
CA SER A 3 9.90 -4.27 -4.13
C SER A 3 9.28 -4.22 -2.73
N MET A 4 8.02 -4.58 -2.66
CA MET A 4 7.24 -4.64 -1.44
C MET A 4 6.28 -5.81 -1.55
N ASP A 5 6.21 -6.61 -0.49
CA ASP A 5 5.24 -7.68 -0.37
C ASP A 5 3.94 -7.08 0.16
N LEU A 6 2.84 -7.32 -0.57
CA LEU A 6 1.50 -6.81 -0.29
C LEU A 6 0.48 -7.97 -0.28
N GLU A 7 0.93 -9.19 0.02
CA GLU A 7 0.04 -10.34 0.20
C GLU A 7 -1.06 -10.02 1.21
N GLY A 8 -2.30 -10.36 0.87
CA GLY A 8 -3.48 -10.10 1.69
C GLY A 8 -4.19 -8.76 1.41
N PHE A 9 -3.65 -7.90 0.54
CA PHE A 9 -4.32 -6.66 0.12
C PHE A 9 -4.81 -6.76 -1.32
N ASP A 10 -6.03 -6.30 -1.58
CA ASP A 10 -6.49 -6.12 -2.96
C ASP A 10 -5.74 -4.95 -3.63
N PRO A 11 -5.44 -5.01 -4.94
CA PRO A 11 -4.84 -3.88 -5.67
C PRO A 11 -5.60 -2.55 -5.52
N LYS A 12 -6.93 -2.61 -5.30
CA LYS A 12 -7.80 -1.43 -5.09
C LYS A 12 -7.61 -0.77 -3.73
N GLU A 13 -7.06 -1.50 -2.75
CA GLU A 13 -6.79 -1.06 -1.38
C GLU A 13 -5.41 -0.42 -1.25
N ILE A 14 -4.61 -0.47 -2.32
CA ILE A 14 -3.25 0.05 -2.37
C ILE A 14 -3.25 1.45 -2.97
N THR A 15 -2.74 2.40 -2.22
CA THR A 15 -2.49 3.78 -2.65
C THR A 15 -1.00 4.04 -2.75
N VAL A 16 -0.53 4.42 -3.94
CA VAL A 16 0.83 4.89 -4.17
C VAL A 16 0.80 6.40 -4.36
N THR A 17 1.56 7.13 -3.54
CA THR A 17 1.72 8.59 -3.65
C THR A 17 3.19 8.90 -3.92
N VAL A 18 3.45 9.67 -4.98
CA VAL A 18 4.77 10.21 -5.29
C VAL A 18 4.72 11.70 -5.03
N LYS A 19 5.45 12.16 -4.01
CA LYS A 19 5.46 13.57 -3.60
C LYS A 19 6.67 13.88 -2.72
N ASP A 20 7.17 15.11 -2.79
CA ASP A 20 8.25 15.65 -1.97
C ASP A 20 9.53 14.79 -2.08
N GLY A 21 9.81 14.28 -3.28
CA GLY A 21 10.95 13.40 -3.54
C GLY A 21 10.85 12.02 -2.89
N ARG A 22 9.64 11.55 -2.57
CA ARG A 22 9.37 10.28 -1.88
C ARG A 22 8.25 9.51 -2.56
N VAL A 23 8.34 8.19 -2.49
CA VAL A 23 7.25 7.26 -2.81
C VAL A 23 6.69 6.72 -1.51
N LYS A 24 5.41 6.94 -1.27
CA LYS A 24 4.67 6.39 -0.14
C LYS A 24 3.68 5.35 -0.65
N VAL A 25 3.74 4.15 -0.08
CA VAL A 25 2.79 3.07 -0.33
C VAL A 25 1.97 2.88 0.94
N LEU A 26 0.65 2.93 0.81
CA LEU A 26 -0.32 2.66 1.86
C LEU A 26 -1.23 1.54 1.37
N ALA A 27 -1.43 0.50 2.19
CA ALA A 27 -2.42 -0.54 1.96
C ALA A 27 -3.28 -0.69 3.21
N GLU A 28 -4.60 -0.75 3.03
CA GLU A 28 -5.56 -0.82 4.14
C GLU A 28 -6.69 -1.78 3.78
N HIS A 29 -6.80 -2.87 4.53
CA HIS A 29 -7.77 -3.92 4.33
C HIS A 29 -8.68 -4.03 5.56
N GLU A 30 -9.98 -4.08 5.32
CA GLU A 30 -10.99 -4.28 6.34
C GLU A 30 -12.01 -5.31 5.84
N GLU A 31 -12.23 -6.35 6.63
CA GLU A 31 -13.21 -7.38 6.34
C GLU A 31 -14.05 -7.69 7.59
N GLU A 32 -15.35 -7.90 7.35
CA GLU A 32 -16.30 -8.36 8.36
C GLU A 32 -16.79 -9.75 7.97
N HIS A 33 -16.64 -10.71 8.88
CA HIS A 33 -17.12 -12.08 8.72
C HIS A 33 -18.24 -12.36 9.72
N THR A 34 -19.35 -12.93 9.26
CA THR A 34 -20.39 -13.44 10.16
C THR A 34 -20.19 -14.94 10.35
N THR A 35 -19.87 -15.35 11.57
CA THR A 35 -19.68 -16.75 11.98
C THR A 35 -20.83 -17.22 12.86
N ALA A 36 -20.90 -18.53 13.14
CA ALA A 36 -21.92 -19.10 14.04
C ALA A 36 -21.83 -18.53 15.48
N SER A 37 -20.67 -17.99 15.85
CA SER A 37 -20.39 -17.39 17.16
C SER A 37 -20.59 -15.87 17.21
N GLY A 38 -20.79 -15.18 16.08
CA GLY A 38 -20.99 -13.73 16.05
C GLY A 38 -20.39 -13.05 14.80
N LYS A 39 -20.11 -11.75 14.92
CA LYS A 39 -19.39 -10.98 13.90
C LYS A 39 -17.91 -10.88 14.27
N GLU A 40 -17.04 -11.16 13.31
CA GLU A 40 -15.59 -11.01 13.39
C GLU A 40 -15.15 -9.87 12.46
N TYR A 41 -14.20 -9.07 12.93
CA TYR A 41 -13.68 -7.92 12.21
C TYR A 41 -12.17 -8.08 12.10
N ASN A 42 -11.64 -8.14 10.87
CA ASN A 42 -10.21 -8.11 10.64
C ASN A 42 -9.84 -6.78 9.98
N TYR A 43 -8.83 -6.13 10.53
CA TYR A 43 -8.27 -4.89 10.00
C TYR A 43 -6.76 -5.03 9.86
N GLN A 44 -6.25 -4.70 8.69
CA GLN A 44 -4.83 -4.74 8.37
C GLN A 44 -4.41 -3.43 7.71
N LYS A 45 -3.24 -2.90 8.11
CA LYS A 45 -2.70 -1.66 7.56
C LYS A 45 -1.19 -1.79 7.36
N MET A 46 -0.72 -1.41 6.19
CA MET A 46 0.71 -1.35 5.87
C MET A 46 1.07 0.03 5.31
N MET A 47 2.21 0.58 5.76
CA MET A 47 2.76 1.82 5.23
C MET A 47 4.26 1.69 5.04
N LYS A 48 4.75 2.08 3.86
CA LYS A 48 6.19 2.17 3.58
C LYS A 48 6.48 3.44 2.79
N GLU A 49 7.64 4.02 3.07
CA GLU A 49 8.14 5.21 2.38
C GLU A 49 9.55 4.95 1.85
N ILE A 50 9.81 5.44 0.64
CA ILE A 50 11.08 5.28 -0.07
C ILE A 50 11.48 6.64 -0.62
N SER A 51 12.68 7.11 -0.27
CA SER A 51 13.23 8.33 -0.85
C SER A 51 13.66 8.09 -2.30
N LEU A 52 13.33 9.02 -3.19
CA LEU A 52 13.84 9.01 -4.55
C LEU A 52 15.35 9.34 -4.55
N PRO A 53 16.12 8.75 -5.47
CA PRO A 53 17.49 9.19 -5.70
C PRO A 53 17.54 10.67 -6.13
N PRO A 54 18.63 11.39 -5.84
CA PRO A 54 18.80 12.78 -6.28
C PRO A 54 18.65 12.91 -7.80
N GLY A 55 17.89 13.92 -8.24
CA GLY A 55 17.71 14.24 -9.66
C GLY A 55 16.62 13.44 -10.39
N VAL A 56 16.02 12.44 -9.75
CA VAL A 56 14.83 11.75 -10.28
C VAL A 56 13.61 12.65 -10.09
N ARG A 57 12.84 12.85 -11.15
CA ARG A 57 11.59 13.61 -11.09
C ARG A 57 10.44 12.71 -10.67
N GLU A 58 9.45 13.31 -10.01
CA GLU A 58 8.27 12.58 -9.53
C GLU A 58 7.46 11.95 -10.67
N ASP A 59 7.40 12.61 -11.83
CA ASP A 59 6.68 12.13 -13.01
C ASP A 59 7.42 11.06 -13.83
N GLU A 60 8.69 10.78 -13.49
CA GLU A 60 9.47 9.68 -14.04
C GLU A 60 9.26 8.37 -13.26
N VAL A 61 8.59 8.44 -12.11
CA VAL A 61 8.32 7.26 -11.27
C VAL A 61 7.20 6.44 -11.91
N THR A 62 7.50 5.16 -12.15
CA THR A 62 6.53 4.17 -12.61
C THR A 62 6.34 3.09 -11.54
N TYR A 63 5.15 2.51 -11.49
CA TYR A 63 4.85 1.39 -10.61
C TYR A 63 3.92 0.39 -11.30
N SER A 64 3.95 -0.83 -10.81
CA SER A 64 3.07 -1.92 -11.21
C SER A 64 2.70 -2.71 -9.96
N LEU A 65 1.46 -3.19 -9.91
CA LEU A 65 0.93 -4.06 -8.87
C LEU A 65 0.81 -5.48 -9.42
#